data_AF-A0A7K2JH06-F1
#
_entry.id   AF-A0A7K2JH06-F1
#
_cell.length_a   1.000
_cell.length_b   1.000
_cell.length_c   1.000
_cell.angle_alpha   90.00
_cell.angle_beta   90.00
_cell.angle_gamma   90.00
#
_symmetry.space_group_name_H-M   'P 1'
#
loop_
_entity.id
_entity.type
_entity.pdbx_description
1 polymer ?
#
loop_
_entity_poly.entity_id
_entity_poly.type
_entity_poly.pdbx_seq_one_letter_code
_entity_poly.pdbx_strand_id
1 'polypeptide(L)'
;MAEAKTLQTGHVGLNVTDVDRSLAFYRAVFGFEVMAEGKEDDRRWAFLGRDNRMFVALWQQSAGSFPTDRPGLHHLSFQVETIDEVKATEEVLRRLGAEFSYDGVVPLDQLGPHRPVLSWCLFALALAVVAVLLLRQIRHVLTGRPDTHPGVVIPLLILLSVHVFAATYYTLAKQPGEFTGLRTRVDSMYFTVVTLATVGYGDITPQGQTARIVAILQILYSFVFLTAAGTALGQQLRSRVGRHTGDQAPPPPPRA
;
A
#
# COMPACT_ATOMS: atom_id res chain seq x y z
N MET A 1 -36.27 -17.38 14.95
CA MET A 1 -36.61 -16.07 14.35
C MET A 1 -36.43 -16.21 12.85
N ALA A 2 -37.38 -15.75 12.03
CA ALA A 2 -37.22 -15.78 10.59
C ALA A 2 -36.28 -14.64 10.17
N GLU A 3 -35.12 -14.98 9.59
CA GLU A 3 -34.19 -14.00 9.03
C GLU A 3 -34.57 -13.65 7.58
N ALA A 4 -34.29 -12.41 7.19
CA ALA A 4 -34.39 -11.96 5.81
C ALA A 4 -33.36 -12.72 4.94
N LYS A 5 -33.84 -13.62 4.09
CA LYS A 5 -32.97 -14.49 3.26
C LYS A 5 -32.27 -13.74 2.13
N THR A 6 -32.81 -12.61 1.71
CA THR A 6 -32.27 -11.76 0.62
C THR A 6 -32.37 -10.31 1.06
N LEU A 7 -31.32 -9.81 1.72
CA LEU A 7 -31.23 -8.40 2.12
C LEU A 7 -30.53 -7.61 1.02
N GLN A 8 -31.20 -6.58 0.50
CA GLN A 8 -30.58 -5.57 -0.36
C GLN A 8 -31.09 -4.18 0.04
N THR A 9 -30.21 -3.20 -0.03
CA THR A 9 -30.58 -1.79 0.12
C THR A 9 -31.52 -1.41 -1.02
N GLY A 10 -32.65 -0.79 -0.68
CA GLY A 10 -33.61 -0.27 -1.65
C GLY A 10 -33.04 0.90 -2.43
N HIS A 11 -32.95 2.06 -1.79
CA HIS A 11 -32.32 3.27 -2.33
C HIS A 11 -31.77 4.13 -1.19
N VAL A 12 -30.96 5.14 -1.53
CA VAL A 12 -30.41 6.10 -0.57
C VAL A 12 -30.95 7.49 -0.89
N GLY A 13 -31.58 8.12 0.09
CA GLY A 13 -32.03 9.52 0.00
C GLY A 13 -30.92 10.49 0.38
N LEU A 14 -30.65 11.47 -0.48
CA LEU A 14 -29.62 12.48 -0.29
C LEU A 14 -30.21 13.88 -0.36
N ASN A 15 -29.81 14.72 0.60
CA ASN A 15 -30.12 16.14 0.58
C ASN A 15 -29.09 16.86 -0.29
N VAL A 16 -29.58 17.61 -1.28
CA VAL A 16 -28.75 18.38 -2.22
C VAL A 16 -29.11 19.84 -2.16
N THR A 17 -28.19 20.69 -2.59
CA THR A 17 -28.42 22.14 -2.72
C THR A 17 -29.07 22.50 -4.06
N ASP A 18 -28.85 21.67 -5.08
CA ASP A 18 -29.29 21.91 -6.46
C ASP A 18 -29.52 20.55 -7.13
N VAL A 19 -30.77 20.26 -7.49
CA VAL A 19 -31.14 18.99 -8.12
C VAL A 19 -30.59 18.90 -9.54
N ASP A 20 -30.56 19.97 -10.32
CA ASP A 20 -30.11 19.92 -11.72
C ASP A 20 -28.61 19.61 -11.83
N ARG A 21 -27.80 20.24 -10.96
CA ARG A 21 -26.37 19.93 -10.83
C ARG A 21 -26.15 18.46 -10.43
N SER A 22 -26.92 17.97 -9.46
CA SER A 22 -26.80 16.58 -9.01
C SER A 22 -27.30 15.58 -10.06
N LEU A 23 -28.38 15.88 -10.79
CA LEU A 23 -28.86 15.07 -11.91
C LEU A 23 -27.78 14.93 -12.98
N ALA A 24 -27.14 16.04 -13.38
CA ALA A 24 -26.04 16.01 -14.34
C ALA A 24 -24.89 15.11 -13.87
N PHE A 25 -24.52 15.19 -12.59
CA PHE A 25 -23.48 14.34 -12.00
C PHE A 25 -23.83 12.85 -12.06
N TYR A 26 -25.00 12.45 -11.53
CA TYR A 26 -25.37 11.03 -11.47
C TYR A 26 -25.62 10.41 -12.86
N ARG A 27 -26.14 11.21 -13.81
CA ARG A 27 -26.24 10.81 -15.22
C ARG A 27 -24.88 10.59 -15.85
N ALA A 28 -23.94 11.52 -15.66
CA ALA A 28 -22.63 11.44 -16.28
C ALA A 28 -21.76 10.31 -15.71
N VAL A 29 -21.75 10.14 -14.38
CA VAL A 29 -20.86 9.18 -13.69
C VAL A 29 -21.40 7.77 -13.73
N PHE A 30 -22.70 7.58 -13.46
CA PHE A 30 -23.29 6.24 -13.26
C PHE A 30 -24.24 5.84 -14.39
N GLY A 31 -24.54 6.74 -15.33
CA GLY A 31 -25.53 6.49 -16.38
C GLY A 31 -26.94 6.33 -15.83
N PHE A 32 -27.25 6.92 -14.68
CA PHE A 32 -28.59 6.82 -14.10
C PHE A 32 -29.62 7.60 -14.92
N GLU A 33 -30.79 7.01 -15.10
CA GLU A 33 -31.96 7.62 -15.69
C GLU A 33 -32.82 8.29 -14.60
N VAL A 34 -33.55 9.34 -14.97
CA VAL A 34 -34.54 9.94 -14.08
C VAL A 34 -35.83 9.14 -14.21
N MET A 35 -36.18 8.44 -13.14
CA MET A 35 -37.38 7.60 -13.09
C MET A 35 -38.62 8.43 -12.76
N ALA A 36 -38.47 9.43 -11.90
CA ALA A 36 -39.51 10.38 -11.54
C ALA A 36 -38.90 11.67 -11.00
N GLU A 37 -39.58 12.80 -11.18
CA GLU A 37 -39.20 14.08 -10.56
C GLU A 37 -40.45 14.91 -10.26
N GLY A 38 -40.32 15.84 -9.32
CA GLY A 38 -41.44 16.68 -8.92
C GLY A 38 -41.03 17.79 -7.97
N LYS A 39 -42.06 18.44 -7.43
CA LYS A 39 -41.94 19.51 -6.46
C LYS A 39 -42.95 19.27 -5.33
N GLU A 40 -42.51 19.40 -4.08
CA GLU A 40 -43.32 19.30 -2.87
C GLU A 40 -42.97 20.47 -1.96
N ASP A 41 -43.96 21.26 -1.55
CA ASP A 41 -43.76 22.49 -0.74
C ASP A 41 -42.64 23.41 -1.28
N ASP A 42 -42.66 23.63 -2.59
CA ASP A 42 -41.65 24.36 -3.36
C ASP A 42 -40.23 23.76 -3.38
N ARG A 43 -40.02 22.57 -2.82
CA ARG A 43 -38.74 21.84 -2.87
C ARG A 43 -38.76 20.83 -4.01
N ARG A 44 -37.71 20.83 -4.83
CA ARG A 44 -37.55 19.86 -5.91
C ARG A 44 -37.04 18.52 -5.39
N TRP A 45 -37.48 17.45 -6.03
CA TRP A 45 -36.96 16.11 -5.81
C TRP A 45 -36.85 15.33 -7.13
N ALA A 46 -35.98 14.33 -7.15
CA ALA A 46 -35.84 13.42 -8.28
C ALA A 46 -35.40 12.03 -7.83
N PHE A 47 -35.92 10.99 -8.47
CA PHE A 47 -35.53 9.60 -8.28
C PHE A 47 -34.70 9.13 -9.46
N LEU A 48 -33.52 8.59 -9.16
CA LEU A 48 -32.56 8.10 -10.13
C LEU A 48 -32.35 6.59 -10.01
N GLY A 49 -32.28 5.95 -11.17
CA GLY A 49 -32.14 4.51 -11.24
C GLY A 49 -31.54 4.03 -12.55
N ARG A 50 -31.38 2.71 -12.67
CA ARG A 50 -30.98 2.02 -13.89
C ARG A 50 -31.59 0.63 -13.90
N ASP A 51 -31.94 0.11 -15.07
CA ASP A 51 -32.52 -1.23 -15.23
C ASP A 51 -33.78 -1.43 -14.37
N ASN A 52 -34.63 -0.39 -14.33
CA ASN A 52 -35.85 -0.32 -13.52
C ASN A 52 -35.62 -0.44 -11.99
N ARG A 53 -34.37 -0.31 -11.53
CA ARG A 53 -33.99 -0.29 -10.12
C ARG A 53 -33.60 1.13 -9.70
N MET A 54 -34.26 1.64 -8.67
CA MET A 54 -33.92 2.91 -8.03
C MET A 54 -32.65 2.76 -7.17
N PHE A 55 -31.76 3.75 -7.23
CA PHE A 55 -30.53 3.77 -6.42
C PHE A 55 -30.48 5.00 -5.51
N VAL A 56 -30.77 6.19 -6.06
CA VAL A 56 -30.61 7.47 -5.35
C VAL A 56 -31.89 8.29 -5.47
N ALA A 57 -32.33 8.85 -4.34
CA ALA A 57 -33.36 9.88 -4.29
C ALA A 57 -32.74 11.21 -3.90
N LEU A 58 -32.95 12.26 -4.67
CA LEU A 58 -32.42 13.59 -4.42
C LEU A 58 -33.52 14.50 -3.87
N TRP A 59 -33.21 15.22 -2.81
CA TRP A 59 -34.10 16.19 -2.17
C TRP A 59 -33.41 17.55 -2.09
N GLN A 60 -33.93 18.56 -2.79
CA GLN A 60 -33.38 19.92 -2.76
C GLN A 60 -33.79 20.66 -1.49
N GLN A 61 -33.14 20.33 -0.39
CA GLN A 61 -33.46 20.86 0.94
C GLN A 61 -32.23 21.20 1.80
N SER A 62 -31.03 21.21 1.20
CA SER A 62 -29.82 21.71 1.85
C SER A 62 -29.45 23.10 1.30
N ALA A 63 -28.83 23.92 2.14
CA ALA A 63 -28.24 25.21 1.74
C ALA A 63 -26.71 25.25 1.89
N GLY A 64 -26.09 24.17 2.40
CA GLY A 64 -24.67 24.16 2.74
C GLY A 64 -23.98 22.82 2.43
N SER A 65 -22.70 22.73 2.82
CA SER A 65 -21.89 21.52 2.70
C SER A 65 -22.17 20.51 3.81
N PHE A 66 -21.77 19.26 3.58
CA PHE A 66 -21.92 18.17 4.55
C PHE A 66 -21.02 18.39 5.80
N PRO A 67 -21.57 18.38 7.03
CA PRO A 67 -20.77 18.42 8.26
C PRO A 67 -20.20 17.04 8.60
N THR A 68 -18.88 16.92 8.67
CA THR A 68 -18.18 15.64 8.87
C THR A 68 -18.01 15.23 10.34
N ASP A 69 -18.35 16.11 11.28
CA ASP A 69 -18.18 15.93 12.73
C ASP A 69 -19.47 15.51 13.46
N ARG A 70 -20.55 15.24 12.72
CA ARG A 70 -21.88 14.92 13.26
C ARG A 70 -22.40 13.58 12.74
N PRO A 71 -23.33 12.93 13.47
CA PRO A 71 -23.99 11.73 12.97
C PRO A 71 -24.62 11.96 11.59
N GLY A 72 -24.34 11.06 10.66
CA GLY A 72 -24.81 11.14 9.28
C GLY A 72 -24.28 9.97 8.44
N LEU A 73 -24.60 9.97 7.14
CA LEU A 73 -24.08 8.98 6.21
C LEU A 73 -22.58 9.23 5.97
N HIS A 74 -21.73 8.38 6.54
CA HIS A 74 -20.27 8.55 6.47
C HIS A 74 -19.70 8.22 5.08
N HIS A 75 -20.22 7.19 4.42
CA HIS A 75 -19.78 6.80 3.08
C HIS A 75 -20.93 6.14 2.32
N LEU A 76 -20.89 6.28 1.00
CA LEU A 76 -21.76 5.58 0.06
C LEU A 76 -20.85 4.95 -0.99
N SER A 77 -20.98 3.64 -1.18
CA SER A 77 -20.21 2.89 -2.18
C SER A 77 -21.13 2.31 -3.23
N PHE A 78 -20.62 2.25 -4.45
CA PHE A 78 -21.24 1.55 -5.58
C PHE A 78 -20.29 0.45 -6.01
N GLN A 79 -20.83 -0.74 -6.24
CA GLN A 79 -20.06 -1.89 -6.70
C GLN A 79 -20.25 -2.09 -8.20
N VAL A 80 -19.16 -2.36 -8.89
CA VAL A 80 -19.11 -2.78 -10.30
C VAL A 80 -18.41 -4.14 -10.38
N GLU A 81 -18.53 -4.82 -11.51
CA GLU A 81 -18.01 -6.19 -11.66
C GLU A 81 -16.49 -6.20 -11.86
N THR A 82 -15.96 -5.20 -12.57
CA THR A 82 -14.55 -5.20 -13.01
C THR A 82 -13.79 -3.94 -12.59
N ILE A 83 -12.46 -4.08 -12.50
CA ILE A 83 -11.55 -2.95 -12.25
C ILE A 83 -11.53 -1.95 -13.42
N ASP A 84 -11.80 -2.40 -14.64
CA ASP A 84 -11.80 -1.55 -15.82
C ASP A 84 -12.99 -0.57 -15.79
N GLU A 85 -14.15 -1.00 -15.29
CA GLU A 85 -15.29 -0.12 -15.03
C GLU A 85 -14.97 0.93 -13.95
N VAL A 86 -14.23 0.56 -12.90
CA VAL A 86 -13.77 1.52 -11.88
C VAL A 86 -12.89 2.59 -12.52
N LYS A 87 -11.91 2.20 -13.35
CA LYS A 87 -11.00 3.14 -14.03
C LYS A 87 -11.74 4.05 -15.03
N ALA A 88 -12.67 3.50 -15.81
CA ALA A 88 -13.47 4.30 -16.73
C ALA A 88 -14.32 5.35 -15.97
N THR A 89 -14.89 4.96 -14.82
CA THR A 89 -15.65 5.88 -13.95
C THR A 89 -14.74 6.93 -13.32
N GLU A 90 -13.53 6.53 -12.90
CA GLU A 90 -12.51 7.45 -12.39
C GLU A 90 -12.16 8.53 -13.43
N GLU A 91 -11.94 8.16 -14.69
CA GLU A 91 -11.67 9.13 -15.76
C GLU A 91 -12.81 10.13 -15.95
N VAL A 92 -14.07 9.67 -15.87
CA VAL A 92 -15.25 10.55 -15.94
C VAL A 92 -15.25 11.53 -14.76
N LEU A 93 -15.04 11.04 -13.54
CA LEU A 93 -14.97 11.85 -12.33
C LEU A 93 -13.84 12.90 -12.40
N ARG A 94 -12.67 12.51 -12.92
CA ARG A 94 -11.54 13.43 -13.15
C ARG A 94 -11.89 14.53 -14.15
N ARG A 95 -12.56 14.21 -15.26
CA ARG A 95 -13.04 15.22 -16.23
C ARG A 95 -14.06 16.18 -15.64
N LEU A 96 -14.88 15.71 -14.69
CA LEU A 96 -15.84 16.54 -13.95
C LEU A 96 -15.20 17.37 -12.83
N GLY A 97 -13.89 17.24 -12.60
CA GLY A 97 -13.17 17.97 -11.56
C GLY A 97 -13.46 17.47 -10.15
N ALA A 98 -13.84 16.19 -9.98
CA ALA A 98 -14.02 15.61 -8.66
C ALA A 98 -12.69 15.55 -7.89
N GLU A 99 -12.72 15.89 -6.61
CA GLU A 99 -11.58 15.73 -5.71
C GLU A 99 -11.46 14.27 -5.27
N PHE A 100 -10.27 13.70 -5.42
CA PHE A 100 -9.98 12.33 -4.99
C PHE A 100 -9.19 12.34 -3.68
N SER A 101 -9.61 11.52 -2.72
CA SER A 101 -8.85 11.29 -1.49
C SER A 101 -7.50 10.61 -1.76
N TYR A 102 -7.34 9.92 -2.90
CA TYR A 102 -6.14 9.20 -3.28
C TYR A 102 -5.86 9.35 -4.80
N ASP A 103 -4.86 10.16 -5.20
CA ASP A 103 -4.31 10.23 -6.57
C ASP A 103 -3.09 9.30 -6.78
N GLY A 104 -3.35 8.03 -7.02
CA GLY A 104 -2.31 7.09 -7.50
C GLY A 104 -1.36 6.52 -6.44
N VAL A 105 -0.42 5.68 -6.91
CA VAL A 105 0.51 4.91 -6.07
C VAL A 105 1.71 5.76 -5.67
N VAL A 106 1.91 5.92 -4.36
CA VAL A 106 3.14 6.48 -3.81
C VAL A 106 3.75 5.54 -2.76
N PRO A 107 5.02 5.13 -2.91
CA PRO A 107 5.73 4.32 -1.92
C PRO A 107 5.77 4.95 -0.51
N LEU A 108 5.75 6.29 -0.45
CA LEU A 108 5.73 7.08 0.78
C LEU A 108 4.36 7.78 0.95
N ASP A 109 3.47 7.12 1.69
CA ASP A 109 2.11 7.59 2.01
C ASP A 109 2.09 9.02 2.61
N GLN A 110 3.14 9.40 3.35
CA GLN A 110 3.25 10.72 4.02
C GLN A 110 3.44 11.90 3.07
N LEU A 111 3.94 11.68 1.86
CA LEU A 111 4.07 12.74 0.85
C LEU A 111 2.76 13.02 0.13
N GLY A 112 1.78 12.15 0.36
CA GLY A 112 0.47 12.19 -0.27
C GLY A 112 0.51 11.92 -1.77
N PRO A 113 -0.67 11.81 -2.37
CA PRO A 113 -0.81 11.48 -3.79
C PRO A 113 -0.37 12.62 -4.73
N HIS A 114 -0.22 13.84 -4.20
CA HIS A 114 0.04 15.05 -5.00
C HIS A 114 1.49 15.17 -5.53
N ARG A 115 2.43 14.30 -5.10
CA ARG A 115 3.83 14.32 -5.60
C ARG A 115 4.37 12.91 -5.90
N PRO A 116 3.79 12.19 -6.87
CA PRO A 116 4.11 10.78 -7.10
C PRO A 116 5.56 10.57 -7.56
N VAL A 117 6.05 11.41 -8.47
CA VAL A 117 7.43 11.35 -8.96
C VAL A 117 8.43 11.53 -7.81
N LEU A 118 8.20 12.49 -6.92
CA LEU A 118 9.07 12.71 -5.76
C LEU A 118 9.10 11.51 -4.83
N SER A 119 7.94 10.89 -4.54
CA SER A 119 7.87 9.69 -3.71
C SER A 119 8.65 8.52 -4.33
N TRP A 120 8.52 8.30 -5.64
CA TRP A 120 9.27 7.27 -6.35
C TRP A 120 10.76 7.56 -6.42
N CYS A 121 11.16 8.82 -6.63
CA CYS A 121 12.55 9.25 -6.58
C CYS A 121 13.16 9.04 -5.19
N LEU A 122 12.44 9.35 -4.11
CA LEU A 122 12.91 9.15 -2.74
C LEU A 122 13.00 7.66 -2.39
N PHE A 123 12.06 6.84 -2.84
CA PHE A 123 12.13 5.39 -2.70
C PHE A 123 13.37 4.82 -3.42
N ALA A 124 13.58 5.19 -4.68
CA ALA A 124 14.75 4.77 -5.45
C ALA A 124 16.06 5.27 -4.82
N LEU A 125 16.08 6.51 -4.33
CA LEU A 125 17.22 7.08 -3.62
C LEU A 125 17.51 6.31 -2.32
N ALA A 126 16.49 5.97 -1.53
CA ALA A 126 16.66 5.19 -0.31
C ALA A 126 17.25 3.81 -0.61
N LEU A 127 16.72 3.09 -1.62
CA LEU A 127 17.27 1.80 -2.04
C LEU A 127 18.72 1.92 -2.54
N ALA A 128 19.02 2.96 -3.32
CA ALA A 128 20.36 3.21 -3.84
C ALA A 128 21.35 3.53 -2.71
N VAL A 129 20.96 4.37 -1.75
CA VAL A 129 21.78 4.67 -0.56
C VAL A 129 22.08 3.40 0.21
N VAL A 130 21.06 2.58 0.50
CA VAL A 130 21.25 1.34 1.25
C VAL A 130 22.11 0.34 0.45
N ALA A 131 21.94 0.23 -0.86
CA ALA A 131 22.79 -0.61 -1.72
C ALA A 131 24.25 -0.15 -1.73
N VAL A 132 24.49 1.16 -1.84
CA VAL A 132 25.85 1.73 -1.81
C VAL A 132 26.51 1.50 -0.45
N LEU A 133 25.76 1.67 0.65
CA LEU A 133 26.28 1.40 2.00
C LEU A 133 26.64 -0.08 2.19
N LEU A 134 25.81 -1.00 1.70
CA LEU A 134 26.14 -2.43 1.69
C LEU A 134 27.36 -2.75 0.86
N LEU A 135 27.44 -2.27 -0.38
CA LEU A 135 28.58 -2.52 -1.27
C LEU A 135 29.85 -1.96 -0.67
N ARG A 136 29.79 -0.78 -0.03
CA ARG A 136 30.89 -0.24 0.76
C ARG A 136 31.26 -1.21 1.89
N GLN A 137 30.29 -1.69 2.66
CA GLN A 137 30.54 -2.61 3.77
C GLN A 137 31.16 -3.93 3.31
N ILE A 138 30.64 -4.55 2.25
CA ILE A 138 31.21 -5.75 1.61
C ILE A 138 32.65 -5.47 1.18
N ARG A 139 32.89 -4.34 0.49
CA ARG A 139 34.24 -3.96 0.08
C ARG A 139 35.17 -3.77 1.29
N HIS A 140 34.71 -3.14 2.37
CA HIS A 140 35.50 -2.96 3.59
C HIS A 140 35.89 -4.30 4.22
N VAL A 141 34.96 -5.25 4.23
CA VAL A 141 35.19 -6.62 4.71
C VAL A 141 36.20 -7.34 3.84
N LEU A 142 36.04 -7.29 2.51
CA LEU A 142 36.95 -7.94 1.56
C LEU A 142 38.35 -7.30 1.54
N THR A 143 38.46 -6.00 1.84
CA THR A 143 39.74 -5.28 1.90
C THR A 143 40.40 -5.30 3.29
N GLY A 144 39.82 -6.01 4.25
CA GLY A 144 40.41 -6.23 5.57
C GLY A 144 40.53 -4.97 6.44
N ARG A 145 39.62 -3.98 6.29
CA ARG A 145 39.69 -2.75 7.09
C ARG A 145 39.35 -3.02 8.57
N PRO A 146 40.24 -2.67 9.52
CA PRO A 146 40.12 -3.08 10.93
C PRO A 146 38.93 -2.45 11.69
N ASP A 147 38.44 -1.28 11.28
CA ASP A 147 37.38 -0.54 12.01
C ASP A 147 35.96 -0.77 11.47
N THR A 148 35.68 -1.93 10.88
CA THR A 148 34.33 -2.22 10.41
C THR A 148 33.57 -3.16 11.35
N HIS A 149 32.32 -2.82 11.65
CA HIS A 149 31.37 -3.64 12.43
C HIS A 149 30.32 -4.30 11.51
N PRO A 150 30.71 -5.16 10.55
CA PRO A 150 29.80 -5.76 9.58
C PRO A 150 28.69 -6.59 10.24
N GLY A 151 28.99 -7.23 11.38
CA GLY A 151 28.03 -8.02 12.14
C GLY A 151 26.84 -7.24 12.71
N VAL A 152 26.90 -5.91 12.77
CA VAL A 152 25.79 -5.04 13.23
C VAL A 152 25.23 -4.22 12.07
N VAL A 153 26.10 -3.64 11.25
CA VAL A 153 25.70 -2.76 10.14
C VAL A 153 24.90 -3.53 9.09
N ILE A 154 25.30 -4.75 8.72
CA ILE A 154 24.60 -5.54 7.69
C ILE A 154 23.16 -5.90 8.14
N PRO A 155 22.92 -6.46 9.34
CA PRO A 155 21.56 -6.67 9.84
C PRO A 155 20.71 -5.39 9.91
N LEU A 156 21.27 -4.26 10.33
CA LEU A 156 20.52 -3.00 10.36
C LEU A 156 20.10 -2.53 8.95
N LEU A 157 20.99 -2.67 7.97
CA LEU A 157 20.67 -2.36 6.57
C LEU A 157 19.63 -3.33 5.99
N ILE A 158 19.65 -4.61 6.40
CA ILE A 158 18.61 -5.59 6.04
C ILE A 158 17.26 -5.14 6.61
N LEU A 159 17.19 -4.84 7.91
CA LEU A 159 15.97 -4.41 8.58
C LEU A 159 15.41 -3.12 7.97
N LEU A 160 16.27 -2.15 7.66
CA LEU A 160 15.87 -0.92 6.98
C LEU A 160 15.29 -1.20 5.60
N SER A 161 15.91 -2.09 4.82
CA SER A 161 15.43 -2.47 3.49
C SER A 161 14.08 -3.17 3.55
N VAL A 162 13.92 -4.12 4.49
CA VAL A 162 12.65 -4.79 4.75
C VAL A 162 11.57 -3.76 5.06
N HIS A 163 11.88 -2.76 5.88
CA HIS A 163 10.93 -1.70 6.20
C HIS A 163 10.53 -0.87 4.98
N VAL A 164 11.49 -0.48 4.13
CA VAL A 164 11.26 0.31 2.91
C VAL A 164 10.38 -0.45 1.91
N PHE A 165 10.66 -1.74 1.67
CA PHE A 165 9.82 -2.57 0.80
C PHE A 165 8.43 -2.83 1.41
N ALA A 166 8.36 -3.16 2.69
CA ALA A 166 7.08 -3.40 3.37
C ALA A 166 6.16 -2.16 3.31
N ALA A 167 6.70 -0.97 3.56
CA ALA A 167 5.94 0.28 3.42
C ALA A 167 5.42 0.49 1.99
N THR A 168 6.23 0.16 0.99
CA THR A 168 5.85 0.26 -0.43
C THR A 168 4.78 -0.76 -0.82
N TYR A 169 4.85 -1.99 -0.33
CA TYR A 169 3.79 -2.97 -0.58
C TYR A 169 2.50 -2.65 0.16
N TYR A 170 2.59 -2.12 1.38
CA TYR A 170 1.40 -1.71 2.13
C TYR A 170 0.66 -0.57 1.43
N THR A 171 1.39 0.39 0.83
CA THR A 171 0.78 1.47 0.04
C THR A 171 0.19 0.94 -1.27
N LEU A 172 0.92 0.07 -1.98
CA LEU A 172 0.42 -0.60 -3.20
C LEU A 172 -0.85 -1.41 -2.96
N ALA A 173 -0.93 -2.15 -1.86
CA ALA A 173 -2.08 -3.00 -1.55
C ALA A 173 -3.37 -2.23 -1.26
N LYS A 174 -3.29 -0.91 -1.02
CA LYS A 174 -4.48 -0.05 -0.94
C LYS A 174 -5.17 0.09 -2.30
N GLN A 175 -4.46 -0.14 -3.39
CA GLN A 175 -5.05 -0.10 -4.73
C GLN A 175 -5.70 -1.44 -5.08
N PRO A 176 -6.98 -1.43 -5.49
CA PRO A 176 -7.65 -2.64 -5.92
C PRO A 176 -6.91 -3.31 -7.09
N GLY A 177 -6.62 -4.60 -6.95
CA GLY A 177 -5.99 -5.41 -8.00
C GLY A 177 -4.45 -5.40 -8.02
N GLU A 178 -3.77 -4.63 -7.16
CA GLU A 178 -2.30 -4.69 -7.04
C GLU A 178 -1.83 -5.90 -6.22
N PHE A 179 -2.59 -6.31 -5.20
CA PHE A 179 -2.27 -7.45 -4.34
C PHE A 179 -3.50 -8.30 -3.98
N THR A 180 -3.26 -9.60 -3.81
CA THR A 180 -4.19 -10.52 -3.12
C THR A 180 -3.58 -10.94 -1.78
N GLY A 181 -4.38 -10.92 -0.72
CA GLY A 181 -3.99 -11.40 0.61
C GLY A 181 -3.26 -10.38 1.50
N LEU A 182 -2.86 -9.21 0.98
CA LEU A 182 -2.18 -8.17 1.76
C LEU A 182 -3.20 -7.14 2.29
N ARG A 183 -3.48 -7.14 3.59
CA ARG A 183 -4.46 -6.23 4.22
C ARG A 183 -3.87 -5.35 5.31
N THR A 184 -2.89 -5.88 6.04
CA THR A 184 -2.30 -5.23 7.21
C THR A 184 -0.83 -4.85 7.00
N ARG A 185 -0.31 -3.99 7.86
CA ARG A 185 1.12 -3.68 7.89
C ARG A 185 1.96 -4.91 8.22
N VAL A 186 1.43 -5.80 9.06
CA VAL A 186 2.09 -7.07 9.39
C VAL A 186 2.18 -7.95 8.15
N ASP A 187 1.12 -8.03 7.35
CA ASP A 187 1.11 -8.80 6.09
C ASP A 187 2.19 -8.31 5.12
N SER A 188 2.38 -6.98 5.01
CA SER A 188 3.42 -6.41 4.15
C SER A 188 4.84 -6.71 4.63
N MET A 189 5.08 -6.69 5.95
CA MET A 189 6.37 -7.10 6.53
C MET A 189 6.61 -8.60 6.32
N TYR A 190 5.59 -9.41 6.56
CA TYR A 190 5.61 -10.85 6.36
C TYR A 190 5.91 -11.21 4.90
N PHE A 191 5.18 -10.64 3.93
CA PHE A 191 5.46 -10.82 2.50
C PHE A 191 6.90 -10.44 2.17
N THR A 192 7.37 -9.27 2.62
CA THR A 192 8.73 -8.81 2.35
C THR A 192 9.78 -9.78 2.90
N VAL A 193 9.61 -10.27 4.13
CA VAL A 193 10.53 -11.22 4.76
C VAL A 193 10.50 -12.58 4.07
N VAL A 194 9.31 -13.10 3.73
CA VAL A 194 9.13 -14.38 3.02
C VAL A 194 9.75 -14.32 1.63
N THR A 195 9.63 -13.19 0.91
CA THR A 195 10.28 -12.96 -0.38
C THR A 195 11.79 -12.82 -0.24
N LEU A 196 12.29 -12.06 0.74
CA LEU A 196 13.72 -11.91 1.02
C LEU A 196 14.37 -13.26 1.39
N ALA A 197 13.67 -14.07 2.19
CA ALA A 197 14.10 -15.40 2.60
C ALA A 197 13.86 -16.46 1.51
N THR A 198 13.28 -16.08 0.37
CA THR A 198 12.96 -16.98 -0.76
C THR A 198 12.04 -18.16 -0.40
N VAL A 199 11.22 -18.02 0.65
CA VAL A 199 10.34 -19.09 1.15
C VAL A 199 9.06 -19.21 0.32
N GLY A 200 8.40 -18.09 0.02
CA GLY A 200 7.27 -18.01 -0.90
C GLY A 200 6.06 -18.93 -0.60
N TYR A 201 5.37 -18.74 0.53
CA TYR A 201 4.20 -19.56 0.89
C TYR A 201 3.00 -19.46 -0.08
N GLY A 202 2.91 -18.37 -0.85
CA GLY A 202 1.87 -18.18 -1.87
C GLY A 202 0.53 -17.67 -1.36
N ASP A 203 0.42 -17.35 -0.07
CA ASP A 203 -0.74 -16.76 0.59
C ASP A 203 -0.92 -15.26 0.26
N ILE A 204 0.18 -14.56 -0.03
CA ILE A 204 0.19 -13.18 -0.52
C ILE A 204 0.85 -13.14 -1.90
N THR A 205 0.18 -12.53 -2.88
CA THR A 205 0.68 -12.47 -4.26
C THR A 205 0.52 -11.09 -4.91
N PRO A 206 1.56 -10.56 -5.60
CA PRO A 206 1.45 -9.35 -6.41
C PRO A 206 0.69 -9.66 -7.71
N GLN A 207 -0.36 -8.91 -7.99
CA GLN A 207 -1.22 -9.09 -9.15
C GLN A 207 -0.99 -7.98 -10.19
N GLY A 208 -0.93 -6.72 -9.74
CA GLY A 208 -0.75 -5.56 -10.60
C GLY A 208 0.66 -5.41 -11.15
N GLN A 209 0.81 -4.64 -12.23
CA GLN A 209 2.10 -4.43 -12.89
C GLN A 209 3.08 -3.71 -11.97
N THR A 210 2.58 -2.76 -11.16
CA THR A 210 3.41 -1.99 -10.24
C THR A 210 3.96 -2.88 -9.13
N ALA A 211 3.10 -3.67 -8.49
CA ALA A 211 3.47 -4.66 -7.49
C ALA A 211 4.48 -5.68 -8.03
N ARG A 212 4.29 -6.16 -9.27
CA ARG A 212 5.23 -7.08 -9.91
C ARG A 212 6.60 -6.44 -10.16
N ILE A 213 6.66 -5.21 -10.64
CA ILE A 213 7.92 -4.48 -10.84
C ILE A 213 8.66 -4.30 -9.51
N VAL A 214 7.97 -3.87 -8.45
CA VAL A 214 8.58 -3.71 -7.12
C VAL A 214 9.05 -5.06 -6.57
N ALA A 215 8.29 -6.14 -6.76
CA ALA A 215 8.70 -7.50 -6.38
C ALA A 215 9.95 -7.97 -7.12
N ILE A 216 10.04 -7.74 -8.43
CA ILE A 216 11.25 -8.04 -9.22
C ILE A 216 12.44 -7.26 -8.67
N LEU A 217 12.27 -5.96 -8.41
CA LEU A 217 13.32 -5.13 -7.82
C LEU A 217 13.76 -5.67 -6.45
N GLN A 218 12.82 -6.07 -5.58
CA GLN A 218 13.14 -6.68 -4.30
C GLN A 218 13.92 -7.98 -4.46
N ILE A 219 13.52 -8.86 -5.38
CA ILE A 219 14.21 -10.14 -5.62
C ILE A 219 15.65 -9.87 -6.05
N LEU A 220 15.86 -8.98 -7.02
CA LEU A 220 17.21 -8.57 -7.47
C LEU A 220 18.03 -7.98 -6.30
N TYR A 221 17.40 -7.15 -5.48
CA TYR A 221 18.01 -6.54 -4.30
C TYR A 221 18.41 -7.58 -3.24
N SER A 222 17.56 -8.59 -3.02
CA SER A 222 17.73 -9.64 -2.01
C SER A 222 18.97 -10.49 -2.25
N PHE A 223 19.37 -10.70 -3.50
CA PHE A 223 20.61 -11.42 -3.83
C PHE A 223 21.85 -10.73 -3.24
N VAL A 224 21.93 -9.39 -3.32
CA VAL A 224 23.05 -8.62 -2.74
C VAL A 224 23.12 -8.81 -1.22
N PHE A 225 21.96 -8.82 -0.57
CA PHE A 225 21.87 -9.03 0.88
C PHE A 225 22.20 -10.44 1.31
N LEU A 226 21.77 -11.46 0.57
CA LEU A 226 22.05 -12.84 0.91
C LEU A 226 23.57 -13.10 0.92
N THR A 227 24.29 -12.54 -0.05
CA THR A 227 25.76 -12.56 -0.08
C THR A 227 26.38 -11.81 1.12
N ALA A 228 25.86 -10.63 1.47
CA ALA A 228 26.35 -9.84 2.60
C ALA A 228 26.11 -10.53 3.95
N ALA A 229 24.91 -11.09 4.15
CA ALA A 229 24.51 -11.78 5.37
C ALA A 229 25.37 -13.04 5.60
N GLY A 230 25.62 -13.83 4.55
CA GLY A 230 26.53 -14.98 4.64
C GLY A 230 27.94 -14.57 5.06
N THR A 231 28.44 -13.45 4.54
CA THR A 231 29.75 -12.89 4.93
C THR A 231 29.77 -12.49 6.41
N ALA A 232 28.72 -11.81 6.89
CA ALA A 232 28.60 -11.36 8.28
C ALA A 232 28.56 -12.54 9.27
N LEU A 233 27.73 -13.55 8.96
CA LEU A 233 27.60 -14.78 9.77
C LEU A 233 28.92 -15.55 9.82
N GLY A 234 29.60 -15.70 8.68
CA GLY A 234 30.90 -16.38 8.61
C GLY A 234 31.97 -15.73 9.50
N GLN A 235 31.99 -14.40 9.57
CA GLN A 235 32.92 -13.67 10.43
C GLN A 235 32.59 -13.81 11.92
N GLN A 236 31.31 -13.73 12.28
CA GLN A 236 30.88 -13.93 13.68
C GLN A 236 31.24 -15.33 14.18
N LEU A 237 31.00 -16.36 13.37
CA LEU A 237 31.38 -17.74 13.70
C LEU A 237 32.89 -17.89 13.88
N ARG A 238 33.70 -17.35 12.96
CA ARG A 238 35.17 -17.38 13.07
C ARG A 238 35.68 -16.66 14.33
N SER A 239 35.09 -15.52 14.69
CA SER A 239 35.48 -14.76 15.88
C SER A 239 35.20 -15.50 17.20
N ARG A 240 34.14 -16.32 17.25
CA ARG A 240 33.80 -17.13 18.44
C ARG A 240 34.69 -18.35 18.57
N VAL A 241 35.00 -19.02 17.46
CA VAL A 241 35.88 -20.21 17.46
C VAL A 241 37.31 -19.83 17.85
N GLY A 242 37.84 -18.71 17.36
CA GLY A 242 39.20 -18.26 17.70
C GLY A 242 39.42 -17.91 19.18
N ARG A 243 38.38 -17.49 19.92
CA ARG A 243 38.48 -17.20 21.36
C ARG A 243 38.52 -18.45 22.23
N HIS A 244 37.91 -19.57 21.81
CA HIS A 244 37.95 -20.82 22.58
C HIS A 244 39.30 -21.53 22.50
N THR A 245 40.05 -21.38 21.40
CA THR A 245 41.38 -22.00 21.26
C THR A 245 42.46 -21.23 22.01
N GLY A 246 42.30 -19.91 22.23
CA GLY A 246 43.26 -19.09 22.98
C GLY A 246 43.28 -19.34 24.50
N ASP A 247 42.18 -19.83 25.06
CA ASP A 247 42.07 -20.14 26.51
C ASP A 247 42.67 -21.51 26.89
N GLN A 248 43.06 -22.34 25.92
CA GLN A 248 43.72 -23.63 26.15
C GLN A 248 45.24 -23.60 25.91
N ALA A 249 45.88 -22.43 26.02
CA ALA A 249 47.34 -22.37 25.99
C ALA A 249 47.93 -23.10 27.22
N PRO A 250 48.82 -24.10 27.04
CA PRO A 250 49.37 -24.86 28.15
C PRO A 250 50.16 -23.95 29.10
N PRO A 251 50.15 -24.23 30.42
CA PRO A 251 50.81 -23.39 31.42
C PRO A 251 52.32 -23.28 31.12
N PRO A 252 52.93 -22.11 31.42
CA PRO A 252 54.35 -21.91 31.17
C PRO A 252 55.19 -22.91 31.97
N PRO A 253 56.32 -23.39 31.41
CA PRO A 253 57.17 -24.35 32.09
C PRO A 253 57.73 -23.77 33.40
N PRO A 254 57.93 -24.62 34.44
CA PRO A 254 58.45 -24.17 35.72
C PRO A 254 59.84 -23.54 35.55
N ARG A 255 60.05 -22.39 36.18
CA ARG A 255 61.34 -21.70 36.21
C ARG A 255 62.31 -22.54 37.04
N ALA A 256 63.46 -22.85 36.45
CA ALA A 256 64.59 -23.53 37.09
C ALA A 256 65.30 -22.62 38.10
#